data_AF-A0A370LJB8-F1
#
_entry.id   AF-A0A370LJB8-F1
#
_cell.length_a   1.000
_cell.length_b   1.000
_cell.length_c   1.000
_cell.angle_alpha   90.00
_cell.angle_beta   90.00
_cell.angle_gamma   90.00
#
_symmetry.space_group_name_H-M   'P 1'
#
loop_
_entity.id
_entity.type
_entity.pdbx_description
1 polymer ?
#
loop_
_entity_poly.entity_id
_entity_poly.type
_entity_poly.pdbx_seq_one_letter_code
_entity_poly.pdbx_strand_id
1 'polypeptide(L)' 'MDEKTPKKLSTKDIMAKGSIIGVLVTAPSLAAFAISWLILDDLIKSAIIGGVIHFVALGFSFKISKKFFTTKPDSTTENK' A
#
# COMPACT_ATOMS: atom_id res chain seq x y z
N MET A 1 39.39 -2.44 -4.73
CA MET A 1 38.53 -1.44 -4.06
C MET A 1 37.11 -1.78 -4.47
N ASP A 2 36.32 -2.32 -3.54
CA ASP A 2 34.97 -2.82 -3.82
C ASP A 2 34.00 -1.64 -3.82
N GLU A 3 33.67 -1.15 -5.01
CA GLU A 3 32.67 -0.11 -5.22
C GLU A 3 31.28 -0.74 -5.08
N LYS A 4 30.71 -0.66 -3.86
CA LYS A 4 29.28 -0.94 -3.64
C LYS A 4 28.44 0.10 -4.37
N THR A 5 28.18 -0.14 -5.65
CA THR A 5 27.22 0.63 -6.43
C THR A 5 25.84 0.47 -5.78
N PRO A 6 25.14 1.56 -5.45
CA PRO A 6 23.81 1.49 -4.86
C PRO A 6 22.88 0.81 -5.87
N LYS A 7 22.39 -0.39 -5.54
CA LYS A 7 21.42 -1.16 -6.33
C LYS A 7 20.22 -0.26 -6.64
N LYS A 8 20.20 0.37 -7.82
CA LYS A 8 19.08 1.21 -8.27
C LYS A 8 17.83 0.35 -8.24
N LEU A 9 16.87 0.71 -7.39
CA LEU A 9 15.55 0.09 -7.39
C LEU A 9 14.99 0.18 -8.81
N SER A 10 14.71 -0.97 -9.40
CA SER A 10 14.13 -1.04 -10.74
C SER A 10 12.77 -0.35 -10.70
N THR A 11 12.45 0.47 -11.72
CA THR A 11 11.14 1.14 -11.82
C THR A 11 9.97 0.15 -11.67
N LYS A 12 10.18 -1.10 -12.09
CA LYS A 12 9.23 -2.21 -11.92
C LYS A 12 8.98 -2.55 -10.45
N ASP A 13 10.01 -2.55 -9.60
CA ASP A 13 9.87 -2.83 -8.17
C ASP A 13 9.12 -1.73 -7.44
N ILE A 14 9.35 -0.47 -7.83
CA ILE A 14 8.63 0.69 -7.29
C ILE A 14 7.16 0.62 -7.69
N MET A 15 6.87 0.34 -8.96
CA MET A 15 5.49 0.15 -9.43
C MET A 15 4.80 -1.01 -8.73
N ALA A 16 5.45 -2.16 -8.59
CA ALA A 16 4.86 -3.32 -7.94
C ALA A 16 4.54 -3.04 -6.45
N LYS A 17 5.51 -2.49 -5.70
CA LYS A 17 5.32 -2.10 -4.30
C LYS A 17 4.24 -1.03 -4.15
N GLY A 18 4.24 -0.03 -5.04
CA GLY A 18 3.25 1.04 -5.11
C GLY A 18 1.84 0.56 -5.44
N SER A 19 1.72 -0.42 -6.33
CA SER A 19 0.44 -1.01 -6.72
C SER A 19 -0.15 -1.82 -5.57
N ILE A 20 0.66 -2.58 -4.83
CA ILE A 20 0.21 -3.35 -3.65
C ILE A 20 -0.36 -2.41 -2.57
N ILE A 21 0.36 -1.35 -2.22
CA ILE A 21 -0.16 -0.36 -1.24
C ILE A 21 -1.40 0.37 -1.77
N GLY A 22 -1.46 0.66 -3.08
CA GLY A 22 -2.64 1.22 -3.70
C GLY A 22 -3.86 0.32 -3.51
N VAL A 23 -3.76 -0.96 -3.87
CA VAL A 23 -4.85 -1.93 -3.71
C VAL A 23 -5.27 -2.08 -2.25
N LEU A 24 -4.31 -2.10 -1.31
CA LEU A 24 -4.61 -2.18 0.13
C LEU A 24 -5.39 -0.97 0.65
N VAL A 25 -5.24 0.20 0.04
CA VAL A 25 -6.02 1.40 0.38
C VAL A 25 -7.37 1.37 -0.35
N THR A 26 -7.35 1.19 -1.67
CA THR A 26 -8.53 1.41 -2.51
C THR A 26 -9.55 0.29 -2.35
N ALA A 27 -9.14 -0.97 -2.24
CA ALA A 27 -10.07 -2.11 -2.14
C ALA A 27 -11.00 -2.03 -0.91
N PRO A 28 -10.51 -1.86 0.33
CA PRO A 28 -11.40 -1.74 1.50
C PRO A 28 -12.21 -0.45 1.49
N SER A 29 -11.66 0.65 0.99
CA SER A 29 -12.37 1.93 0.88
C SER A 29 -13.57 1.83 -0.06
N LEU A 30 -13.33 1.27 -1.25
CA LEU A 30 -14.36 1.11 -2.28
C LEU A 30 -15.42 0.10 -1.85
N ALA A 31 -15.01 -1.01 -1.22
CA ALA A 31 -15.94 -1.98 -0.67
C ALA A 31 -16.85 -1.35 0.40
N ALA A 32 -16.28 -0.61 1.36
CA ALA A 32 -17.08 0.01 2.41
C ALA A 32 -18.00 1.12 1.89
N PHE A 33 -17.55 1.90 0.91
CA PHE A 33 -18.39 2.87 0.23
C PHE A 33 -19.57 2.20 -0.48
N ALA A 34 -19.32 1.16 -1.29
CA ALA A 34 -20.36 0.44 -2.01
C ALA A 34 -21.36 -0.25 -1.07
N ILE A 35 -20.87 -0.89 -0.01
CA ILE A 35 -21.72 -1.56 0.98
C ILE A 35 -22.56 -0.53 1.74
N SER A 36 -21.96 0.57 2.22
CA SER A 36 -22.70 1.60 2.94
C SER A 36 -23.74 2.28 2.05
N TRP A 37 -23.45 2.49 0.77
CA TRP A 37 -24.43 3.00 -0.18
C TRP A 37 -25.65 2.10 -0.27
N LEU A 38 -25.44 0.80 -0.47
CA LEU A 38 -26.53 -0.17 -0.60
C LEU A 38 -27.43 -0.27 0.64
N ILE A 39 -26.91 0.09 1.82
CA ILE A 39 -27.65 0.00 3.09
C ILE A 39 -28.31 1.34 3.44
N LEU A 40 -27.63 2.47 3.20
CA LEU A 40 -28.08 3.79 3.63
C LEU A 40 -28.91 4.53 2.56
N ASP A 41 -28.84 4.11 1.29
CA ASP A 41 -29.45 4.78 0.12
C ASP A 41 -29.12 6.29 0.03
N ASP A 42 -28.02 6.70 0.67
CA ASP A 42 -27.59 8.10 0.76
C ASP A 42 -26.13 8.21 0.33
N LEU A 43 -25.92 8.81 -0.84
CA LEU A 43 -24.61 9.01 -1.45
C LEU A 43 -23.66 9.80 -0.54
N ILE A 44 -24.16 10.85 0.12
CA ILE A 44 -23.34 11.76 0.92
C ILE A 44 -22.88 11.05 2.19
N LYS A 45 -23.78 10.38 2.91
CA LYS A 45 -23.42 9.62 4.12
C LYS A 45 -22.44 8.49 3.80
N SER A 46 -22.65 7.80 2.69
CA SER A 46 -21.77 6.73 2.23
C SER A 46 -20.39 7.25 1.85
N ALA A 47 -20.30 8.42 1.20
CA ALA A 47 -19.04 9.08 0.90
C ALA A 47 -18.26 9.46 2.16
N ILE A 48 -18.93 9.94 3.21
CA ILE A 48 -18.30 10.26 4.49
C ILE A 48 -17.73 8.98 5.14
N ILE A 49 -18.51 7.91 5.19
CA ILE A 49 -18.08 6.61 5.75
C ILE A 49 -16.89 6.05 4.95
N GLY A 50 -16.99 6.04 3.62
CA GLY A 50 -15.90 5.63 2.73
C GLY A 50 -14.65 6.47 2.92
N GLY A 51 -14.79 7.79 3.08
CA GLY A 51 -13.69 8.71 3.34
C GLY A 51 -12.97 8.45 4.67
N VAL A 52 -13.71 8.17 5.75
CA VAL A 52 -13.12 7.79 7.05
C VAL A 52 -12.33 6.49 6.91
N ILE A 53 -12.91 5.49 6.26
CA ILE A 53 -12.25 4.19 6.06
C ILE A 53 -11.02 4.33 5.16
N HIS A 54 -11.06 5.21 4.16
CA HIS A 54 -9.91 5.53 3.31
C HIS A 54 -8.76 6.12 4.11
N PHE A 55 -9.03 7.07 5.01
CA PHE A 55 -8.01 7.63 5.91
C PHE A 55 -7.39 6.59 6.84
N VAL A 56 -8.20 5.68 7.38
CA VAL A 56 -7.70 4.57 8.20
C VAL A 56 -6.83 3.62 7.36
N ALA A 57 -7.26 3.27 6.16
CA ALA A 57 -6.52 2.40 5.25
C ALA A 57 -5.20 3.03 4.80
N LEU A 58 -5.16 4.35 4.58
CA LEU A 58 -3.94 5.11 4.33
C LEU A 58 -2.97 5.04 5.50
N GLY A 59 -3.46 5.27 6.73
CA GLY A 59 -2.64 5.14 7.94
C GLY A 59 -2.09 3.72 8.14
N PHE A 60 -2.92 2.71 7.88
CA PHE A 60 -2.51 1.30 7.97
C PHE A 60 -1.48 0.95 6.87
N SER A 61 -1.69 1.42 5.65
CA SER A 61 -0.79 1.20 4.52
C SER A 61 0.55 1.91 4.72
N PHE A 62 0.59 3.07 5.38
CA PHE A 62 1.83 3.75 5.76
C PHE A 62 2.62 2.94 6.81
N LYS A 63 1.92 2.34 7.79
CA LYS A 63 2.53 1.45 8.79
C LYS A 63 3.09 0.17 8.16
N ILE A 64 2.37 -0.44 7.22
CA ILE A 64 2.83 -1.60 6.44
C ILE A 64 3.99 -1.20 5.51
N SER A 65 3.89 -0.04 4.85
CA SER A 65 4.90 0.48 3.94
C SER A 65 6.24 0.60 4.66
N LYS A 66 6.28 1.17 5.87
CA LYS A 66 7.51 1.22 6.69
C LYS A 66 8.12 -0.16 6.91
N LYS A 67 7.34 -1.22 7.17
CA LYS A 67 7.86 -2.59 7.32
C LYS A 67 8.37 -3.21 6.00
N PHE A 68 7.77 -2.85 4.87
CA PHE A 68 8.20 -3.32 3.54
C PHE A 68 9.34 -2.51 2.93
N PHE A 69 9.54 -1.28 3.42
CA PHE A 69 10.58 -0.34 2.99
C PHE A 69 11.78 -0.27 3.95
N THR A 70 11.71 -0.85 5.15
CA THR A 70 12.92 -1.16 5.92
C THR A 70 13.68 -2.25 5.17
N THR A 71 14.60 -1.79 4.34
CA THR A 71 15.74 -2.50 3.75
C THR A 71 15.95 -3.89 4.35
N LYS A 72 15.75 -4.93 3.55
CA LYS A 72 16.65 -6.07 3.65
C LYS A 72 17.95 -5.57 3.02
N PRO A 73 19.04 -5.31 3.78
CA PRO A 73 20.35 -5.28 3.16
C PRO A 73 20.61 -6.70 2.67
N ASP A 74 21.20 -6.79 1.49
CA ASP A 74 21.52 -8.00 0.75
C ASP A 74 21.78 -9.25 1.62
N SER A 75 21.04 -10.32 1.32
CA SER A 75 21.47 -11.69 1.63
C SER A 75 21.04 -12.62 0.51
N THR A 76 21.67 -12.49 -0.65
CA THR A 76 22.02 -13.66 -1.46
C THR A 76 23.52 -13.87 -1.33
N THR A 77 23.89 -14.54 -0.24
CA THR A 77 25.18 -15.21 -0.10
C THR A 77 25.35 -16.21 -1.25
N GLU A 78 26.40 -15.99 -2.01
CA GLU A 78 27.14 -17.02 -2.72
C GLU A 78 27.52 -18.19 -1.77
N ASN A 79 27.73 -19.36 -2.37
CA ASN A 79 28.27 -20.64 -1.86
C ASN A 79 27.23 -21.74 -1.54
N LYS A 80 27.02 -22.63 -2.51
CA LYS A 80 27.86 -23.83 -2.64
C LYS A 80 27.97 -24.25 -4.11
#